data_AF-A0A6J7ZRD6-F1
#
_entry.id   AF-A0A6J7ZRD6-F1
#
_cell.length_a   1.000
_cell.length_b   1.000
_cell.length_c   1.000
_cell.angle_alpha   90.00
_cell.angle_beta   90.00
_cell.angle_gamma   90.00
#
_symmetry.space_group_name_H-M   'P 1'
#
loop_
_entity.id
_entity.type
_entity.pdbx_description
1 polymer ?
#
loop_
_entity_poly.entity_id
_entity_poly.type
_entity_poly.pdbx_seq_one_letter_code
_entity_poly.pdbx_strand_id
1 'polypeptide(L)'
;MTVKHCKSVQSAITQSSYKESVSFSTPQKLFVNPEVFRKLFKPTIDALIKHLDKLFKDPNLYDLHHIIMVGGFSECELVQTAMRKTFPNRKIIIPDEAGLAVLRGAVLFGHQPKKIGKRILRKTHGIQSWPEWEAELHPETKRVQIDGVDRCKDVFYKFAVKGEKVEDGHSSGQIFQALKTDEKTLECTVFSL
;
A
#
# COMPACT_ATOMS: atom_id res chain seq x y z
N MET A 1 -22.16 5.87 -37.45
CA MET A 1 -22.08 5.52 -36.01
C MET A 1 -23.48 5.49 -35.44
N THR A 2 -24.04 4.30 -35.24
CA THR A 2 -25.38 4.12 -34.66
C THR A 2 -25.28 4.31 -33.15
N VAL A 3 -25.83 5.41 -32.64
CA VAL A 3 -26.02 5.61 -31.20
C VAL A 3 -26.96 4.52 -30.71
N LYS A 4 -26.44 3.49 -30.03
CA LYS A 4 -27.27 2.51 -29.31
C LYS A 4 -28.16 3.30 -28.35
N HIS A 5 -29.46 3.28 -28.60
CA HIS A 5 -30.43 3.95 -27.75
C HIS A 5 -30.39 3.28 -26.37
N CYS A 6 -29.70 3.92 -25.42
CA CYS A 6 -29.55 3.40 -24.08
C CYS A 6 -30.93 3.47 -23.41
N LYS A 7 -31.41 2.34 -22.88
CA LYS A 7 -32.65 2.27 -22.10
C LYS A 7 -32.65 3.40 -21.07
N SER A 8 -33.76 4.11 -20.90
CA SER A 8 -33.86 5.15 -19.87
C SER A 8 -33.59 4.54 -18.49
N VAL A 9 -32.94 5.28 -17.59
CA VAL A 9 -32.63 4.79 -16.23
C VAL A 9 -33.90 4.29 -15.52
N GLN A 10 -35.04 4.96 -15.75
CA GLN A 10 -36.35 4.51 -15.28
C GLN A 10 -36.68 3.08 -15.74
N SER A 11 -36.55 2.82 -17.03
CA SER A 11 -36.86 1.50 -17.60
C SER A 11 -35.88 0.42 -17.13
N ALA A 12 -34.62 0.79 -16.88
CA ALA A 12 -33.64 -0.12 -16.30
C ALA A 12 -33.97 -0.50 -14.85
N ILE A 13 -34.43 0.45 -14.03
CA ILE A 13 -34.84 0.19 -12.65
C ILE A 13 -36.05 -0.74 -12.60
N THR A 14 -37.09 -0.49 -13.40
CA THR A 14 -38.30 -1.33 -13.44
C THR A 14 -38.01 -2.77 -13.86
N GLN A 15 -37.00 -2.97 -14.72
CA GLN A 15 -36.56 -4.30 -15.17
C GLN A 15 -35.54 -4.96 -14.21
N SER A 16 -35.08 -4.25 -13.18
CA SER A 16 -34.08 -4.74 -12.24
C SER A 16 -34.71 -5.40 -11.01
N SER A 17 -33.88 -6.11 -10.25
CA SER A 17 -34.22 -6.61 -8.91
C SER A 17 -34.50 -5.51 -7.88
N TYR A 18 -34.24 -4.23 -8.22
CA TYR A 18 -34.38 -3.10 -7.32
C TYR A 18 -35.64 -2.26 -7.55
N LYS A 19 -36.57 -2.71 -8.41
CA LYS A 19 -37.79 -1.96 -8.79
C LYS A 19 -38.63 -1.45 -7.61
N GLU A 20 -38.61 -2.16 -6.48
CA GLU A 20 -39.37 -1.83 -5.25
C GLU A 20 -38.56 -0.99 -4.26
N SER A 21 -37.24 -0.93 -4.45
CA SER A 21 -36.30 -0.29 -3.52
C SER A 21 -35.64 0.96 -4.10
N VAL A 22 -35.72 1.16 -5.41
CA VAL A 22 -35.16 2.31 -6.11
C VAL A 22 -36.26 2.89 -6.98
N SER A 23 -36.50 4.20 -6.85
CA SER A 23 -37.54 4.90 -7.59
C SER A 23 -37.09 6.32 -7.87
N PHE A 24 -37.79 7.03 -8.77
CA PHE A 24 -37.58 8.46 -8.94
C PHE A 24 -38.68 9.21 -8.19
N SER A 25 -38.30 10.11 -7.28
CA SER A 25 -39.25 11.01 -6.61
C SER A 25 -39.61 12.20 -7.50
N THR A 26 -38.67 12.64 -8.33
CA THR A 26 -38.87 13.59 -9.45
C THR A 26 -38.02 13.13 -10.62
N PRO A 27 -38.20 13.65 -11.86
CA PRO A 27 -37.38 13.24 -13.01
C PRO A 27 -35.87 13.38 -12.83
N GLN A 28 -35.41 14.15 -11.82
CA GLN A 28 -34.00 14.40 -11.52
C GLN A 28 -33.57 13.88 -10.14
N LYS A 29 -34.47 13.27 -9.35
CA LYS A 29 -34.17 12.79 -7.99
C LYS A 29 -34.44 11.31 -7.88
N LEU A 30 -33.36 10.53 -7.74
CA LEU A 30 -33.41 9.11 -7.45
C LEU A 30 -33.53 8.89 -5.93
N PHE A 31 -34.57 8.18 -5.52
CA PHE A 31 -34.72 7.65 -4.19
C PHE A 31 -34.18 6.21 -4.15
N VAL A 32 -33.29 5.95 -3.19
CA VAL A 32 -32.74 4.62 -2.94
C VAL A 32 -33.10 4.24 -1.51
N ASN A 33 -33.72 3.08 -1.34
CA ASN A 33 -34.05 2.54 -0.03
C ASN A 33 -32.77 2.47 0.82
N PRO A 34 -32.79 2.94 2.09
CA PRO A 34 -31.62 2.95 2.95
C PRO A 34 -30.93 1.60 3.09
N GLU A 35 -31.67 0.49 3.11
CA GLU A 35 -31.10 -0.86 3.20
C GLU A 35 -30.33 -1.25 1.94
N VAL A 36 -30.83 -0.88 0.77
CA VAL A 36 -30.10 -1.07 -0.50
C VAL A 36 -28.86 -0.20 -0.52
N PHE A 37 -28.97 1.07 -0.10
CA PHE A 37 -27.83 1.98 -0.05
C PHE A 37 -26.73 1.46 0.89
N ARG A 38 -27.08 0.99 2.09
CA ARG A 38 -26.15 0.37 3.05
C ARG A 38 -25.44 -0.85 2.46
N LYS A 39 -26.16 -1.69 1.71
CA LYS A 39 -25.57 -2.87 1.04
C LYS A 39 -24.49 -2.51 0.03
N LEU A 40 -24.52 -1.32 -0.57
CA LEU A 40 -23.46 -0.86 -1.48
C LEU A 40 -22.10 -0.71 -0.78
N PHE A 41 -22.10 -0.33 0.50
CA PHE A 41 -20.87 -0.14 1.28
C PHE A 41 -20.38 -1.42 1.94
N LYS A 42 -21.24 -2.42 2.08
CA LYS A 42 -20.94 -3.66 2.80
C LYS A 42 -19.68 -4.39 2.28
N PRO A 43 -19.47 -4.60 0.97
CA PRO A 43 -18.27 -5.26 0.47
C PRO A 43 -16.98 -4.55 0.89
N THR A 44 -16.97 -3.22 0.85
CA THR A 44 -15.83 -2.39 1.25
C THR A 44 -15.57 -2.48 2.75
N ILE A 45 -16.64 -2.39 3.57
CA ILE A 45 -16.54 -2.50 5.03
C ILE A 45 -16.05 -3.89 5.45
N ASP A 46 -16.60 -4.95 4.86
CA ASP A 46 -16.22 -6.33 5.14
C ASP A 46 -14.74 -6.58 4.76
N ALA A 47 -14.29 -6.03 3.63
CA ALA A 47 -12.90 -6.11 3.21
C ALA A 47 -11.95 -5.38 4.18
N LEU A 48 -12.32 -4.20 4.67
CA LEU A 48 -11.57 -3.45 5.68
C LEU A 48 -11.45 -4.24 6.98
N ILE A 49 -12.57 -4.76 7.49
CA ILE A 49 -12.61 -5.60 8.70
C ILE A 49 -11.69 -6.81 8.53
N LYS A 50 -11.83 -7.54 7.41
CA LYS A 50 -11.01 -8.72 7.13
C LYS A 50 -9.53 -8.39 7.08
N HIS A 51 -9.15 -7.22 6.55
CA HIS A 51 -7.77 -6.78 6.51
C HIS A 51 -7.22 -6.53 7.92
N LEU A 52 -7.96 -5.81 8.76
CA LEU A 52 -7.54 -5.51 10.13
C LEU A 52 -7.50 -6.76 11.02
N ASP A 53 -8.46 -7.68 10.86
CA ASP A 53 -8.46 -8.96 11.57
C ASP A 53 -7.18 -9.77 11.26
N LYS A 54 -6.69 -9.76 10.02
CA LYS A 54 -5.40 -10.36 9.68
C LYS A 54 -4.23 -9.70 10.40
N LEU A 55 -4.21 -8.36 10.46
CA LEU A 55 -3.14 -7.62 11.14
C LEU A 55 -3.11 -7.90 12.64
N PHE A 56 -4.28 -7.98 13.29
CA PHE A 56 -4.36 -8.30 14.72
C PHE A 56 -4.00 -9.75 15.06
N LYS A 57 -4.00 -10.65 14.07
CA LYS A 57 -3.60 -12.05 14.21
C LYS A 57 -2.14 -12.29 13.83
N ASP A 58 -1.43 -11.27 13.31
CA ASP A 58 -0.02 -11.38 12.97
C ASP A 58 0.81 -11.43 14.26
N PRO A 59 1.58 -12.52 14.52
CA PRO A 59 2.39 -12.63 15.72
C PRO A 59 3.49 -11.55 15.82
N ASN A 60 3.89 -10.95 14.69
CA ASN A 60 4.85 -9.84 14.67
C ASN A 60 4.23 -8.52 15.14
N LEU A 61 2.90 -8.46 15.30
CA LEU A 61 2.13 -7.26 15.64
C LEU A 61 1.31 -7.45 16.93
N TYR A 62 1.88 -8.12 17.93
CA TYR A 62 1.19 -8.48 19.17
C TYR A 62 0.71 -7.28 20.01
N ASP A 63 1.38 -6.13 19.89
CA ASP A 63 1.15 -4.92 20.70
C ASP A 63 0.26 -3.86 19.99
N LEU A 64 -0.70 -4.30 19.17
CA LEU A 64 -1.60 -3.39 18.45
C LEU A 64 -2.89 -3.09 19.24
N HIS A 65 -2.91 -1.97 19.96
CA HIS A 65 -4.06 -1.58 20.80
C HIS A 65 -5.00 -0.53 20.17
N HIS A 66 -4.49 0.27 19.24
CA HIS A 66 -5.18 1.46 18.72
C HIS A 66 -5.49 1.34 17.23
N ILE A 67 -6.67 1.81 16.84
CA ILE A 67 -7.04 2.01 15.43
C ILE A 67 -7.26 3.51 15.25
N ILE A 68 -6.45 4.15 14.43
CA ILE A 68 -6.62 5.57 14.09
C ILE A 68 -7.23 5.63 12.68
N MET A 69 -8.47 6.09 12.58
CA MET A 69 -9.21 6.18 11.33
C MET A 69 -9.07 7.59 10.75
N VAL A 70 -8.36 7.73 9.62
CA VAL A 70 -8.11 9.02 8.94
C VAL A 70 -8.59 8.99 7.49
N GLY A 71 -8.70 10.15 6.85
CA GLY A 71 -9.25 10.34 5.51
C GLY A 71 -10.77 10.46 5.49
N GLY A 72 -11.34 10.99 4.41
CA GLY A 72 -12.78 11.31 4.34
C GLY A 72 -13.69 10.11 4.53
N PHE A 73 -13.27 8.89 4.15
CA PHE A 73 -14.07 7.69 4.37
C PHE A 73 -14.21 7.32 5.86
N SER A 74 -13.29 7.77 6.71
CA SER A 74 -13.37 7.57 8.16
C SER A 74 -14.46 8.40 8.82
N GLU A 75 -15.01 9.39 8.13
CA GLU A 75 -16.17 10.19 8.58
C GLU A 75 -17.51 9.48 8.32
N CYS A 76 -17.50 8.38 7.55
CA CYS A 76 -18.72 7.61 7.26
C CYS A 76 -19.21 6.84 8.50
N GLU A 77 -20.39 7.18 9.01
CA GLU A 77 -21.00 6.53 10.19
C GLU A 77 -21.17 5.02 10.04
N LEU A 78 -21.45 4.52 8.83
CA LEU A 78 -21.57 3.08 8.58
C LEU A 78 -20.24 2.36 8.85
N VAL A 79 -19.12 2.96 8.43
CA VAL A 79 -17.78 2.43 8.66
C VAL A 79 -17.44 2.51 10.15
N GLN A 80 -17.67 3.67 10.78
CA GLN A 80 -17.37 3.85 12.20
C GLN A 80 -18.14 2.85 13.09
N THR A 81 -19.43 2.67 12.81
CA THR A 81 -20.30 1.74 13.54
C THR A 81 -19.83 0.30 13.37
N ALA A 82 -19.54 -0.11 12.13
CA ALA A 82 -19.05 -1.45 11.86
C ALA A 82 -17.71 -1.72 12.56
N MET A 83 -16.78 -0.77 12.49
CA MET A 83 -15.47 -0.88 13.13
C MET A 83 -15.56 -0.99 14.65
N ARG A 84 -16.38 -0.14 15.30
CA ARG A 84 -16.60 -0.20 16.76
C ARG A 84 -17.27 -1.49 17.19
N LYS A 85 -18.24 -1.98 16.42
CA LYS A 85 -18.92 -3.25 16.68
C LYS A 85 -17.98 -4.45 16.54
N THR A 86 -17.12 -4.46 15.53
CA THR A 86 -16.24 -5.60 15.25
C THR A 86 -15.02 -5.65 16.14
N PHE A 87 -14.48 -4.49 16.55
CA PHE A 87 -13.28 -4.42 17.37
C PHE A 87 -13.54 -3.75 18.74
N PRO A 88 -14.43 -4.30 19.58
CA PRO A 88 -14.83 -3.66 20.84
C PRO A 88 -13.68 -3.53 21.85
N ASN A 89 -12.68 -4.41 21.75
CA ASN A 89 -11.51 -4.43 22.64
C ASN A 89 -10.37 -3.53 22.13
N ARG A 90 -10.56 -2.80 21.03
CA ARG A 90 -9.54 -1.91 20.45
C ARG A 90 -9.98 -0.45 20.65
N LYS A 91 -9.04 0.42 20.97
CA LYS A 91 -9.34 1.86 21.08
C LYS A 91 -9.38 2.48 19.70
N ILE A 92 -10.58 2.78 19.22
CA ILE A 92 -10.81 3.46 17.94
C ILE A 92 -10.80 4.98 18.15
N ILE A 93 -9.84 5.64 17.50
CA ILE A 93 -9.65 7.09 17.51
C ILE A 93 -9.98 7.61 16.12
N ILE A 94 -10.89 8.57 16.06
CA ILE A 94 -11.29 9.25 14.84
C ILE A 94 -11.04 10.73 15.10
N PRO A 95 -10.03 11.34 14.46
CA PRO A 95 -9.75 12.75 14.65
C PRO A 95 -10.91 13.62 14.14
N ASP A 96 -11.07 14.79 14.74
CA ASP A 96 -11.92 15.84 14.19
C ASP A 96 -11.40 16.21 12.79
N GLU A 97 -12.32 16.30 11.82
CA GLU A 97 -12.00 16.48 10.41
C GLU A 97 -11.00 15.40 9.94
N ALA A 98 -11.37 14.13 10.08
CA ALA A 98 -10.53 13.00 9.69
C ALA A 98 -10.03 13.12 8.23
N GLY A 99 -10.83 13.75 7.34
CA GLY A 99 -10.41 14.11 5.99
C GLY A 99 -9.17 15.00 5.89
N LEU A 100 -8.92 15.87 6.88
CA LEU A 100 -7.77 16.78 6.95
C LEU A 100 -6.64 16.29 7.86
N ALA A 101 -6.84 15.21 8.62
CA ALA A 101 -5.88 14.73 9.61
C ALA A 101 -4.48 14.48 9.02
N VAL A 102 -4.41 13.91 7.81
CA VAL A 102 -3.13 13.65 7.12
C VAL A 102 -2.42 14.95 6.73
N LEU A 103 -3.16 15.92 6.18
CA LEU A 103 -2.61 17.23 5.81
C LEU A 103 -2.08 17.98 7.04
N ARG A 104 -2.86 18.01 8.12
CA ARG A 104 -2.44 18.63 9.39
C ARG A 104 -1.17 17.98 9.93
N GLY A 105 -1.10 16.65 9.90
CA GLY A 105 0.11 15.91 10.27
C GLY A 105 1.32 16.27 9.41
N ALA A 106 1.13 16.45 8.09
CA ALA A 106 2.19 16.85 7.19
C ALA A 106 2.71 18.28 7.48
N VAL A 107 1.83 19.23 7.76
CA VAL A 107 2.21 20.59 8.15
C VAL A 107 3.02 20.59 9.45
N LEU A 108 2.54 19.85 10.47
CA LEU A 108 3.27 19.68 11.73
C LEU A 108 4.64 19.04 11.53
N PHE A 109 4.73 18.04 10.65
CA PHE A 109 6.01 17.41 10.29
C PHE A 109 6.95 18.41 9.60
N GLY A 110 6.46 19.25 8.69
CA GLY A 110 7.26 20.30 8.04
C GLY A 110 7.88 21.29 9.04
N HIS A 111 7.12 21.67 10.08
CA HIS A 111 7.65 22.53 11.16
C HIS A 111 8.62 21.81 12.09
N GLN A 112 8.46 20.50 12.28
CA GLN A 112 9.22 19.72 13.27
C GLN A 112 9.63 18.35 12.70
N PRO A 113 10.51 18.30 11.69
CA PRO A 113 10.81 17.06 10.95
C PRO A 113 11.47 15.99 11.84
N LYS A 114 12.25 16.43 12.84
CA LYS A 114 12.94 15.54 13.78
C LYS A 114 12.01 14.79 14.75
N LYS A 115 10.70 15.08 14.76
CA LYS A 115 9.73 14.36 15.61
C LYS A 115 9.52 12.91 15.16
N ILE A 116 9.74 12.59 13.88
CA ILE A 116 9.66 11.22 13.36
C ILE A 116 11.08 10.71 13.16
N GLY A 117 11.59 9.98 14.16
CA GLY A 117 12.99 9.54 14.14
C GLY A 117 13.26 8.26 13.33
N LYS A 118 12.24 7.45 13.03
CA LYS A 118 12.43 6.10 12.45
C LYS A 118 11.33 5.73 11.45
N ARG A 119 11.68 4.96 10.41
CA ARG A 119 10.76 4.42 9.40
C ARG A 119 11.06 2.93 9.16
N ILE A 120 10.05 2.17 8.79
CA ILE A 120 10.21 0.78 8.37
C ILE A 120 10.18 0.73 6.84
N LEU A 121 11.20 0.14 6.23
CA LEU A 121 11.30 0.06 4.77
C LEU A 121 10.22 -0.86 4.18
N ARG A 122 9.55 -0.37 3.14
CA ARG A 122 8.47 -1.10 2.46
C ARG A 122 8.99 -2.05 1.36
N LYS A 123 10.20 -1.78 0.86
CA LYS A 123 10.86 -2.48 -0.23
C LYS A 123 12.32 -2.71 0.12
N THR A 124 12.90 -3.70 -0.53
CA THR A 124 14.36 -3.90 -0.50
C THR A 124 14.97 -3.05 -1.61
N HIS A 125 15.94 -2.21 -1.25
CA HIS A 125 16.65 -1.34 -2.17
C HIS A 125 18.06 -1.87 -2.39
N GLY A 126 18.49 -1.89 -3.64
CA GLY A 126 19.74 -2.51 -4.02
C GLY A 126 20.14 -2.19 -5.44
N ILE A 127 21.26 -2.76 -5.87
CA ILE A 127 21.75 -2.66 -7.24
C ILE A 127 22.02 -4.04 -7.81
N GLN A 128 22.16 -4.11 -9.13
CA GLN A 128 22.77 -5.28 -9.74
C GLN A 128 24.29 -5.23 -9.53
N SER A 129 24.85 -6.37 -9.14
CA SER A 129 26.29 -6.58 -8.93
C SER A 129 26.72 -7.92 -9.51
N TRP A 130 28.00 -8.03 -9.85
CA TRP A 130 28.60 -9.24 -10.40
C TRP A 130 29.80 -9.65 -9.51
N PRO A 131 29.53 -10.13 -8.28
CA PRO A 131 30.58 -10.51 -7.33
C PRO A 131 31.41 -11.68 -7.86
N GLU A 132 32.56 -11.92 -7.24
CA GLU A 132 33.36 -13.11 -7.52
C GLU A 132 32.54 -14.39 -7.28
N TRP A 133 32.84 -15.41 -8.09
CA TRP A 133 32.12 -16.65 -8.08
C TRP A 133 32.41 -17.45 -6.80
N GLU A 134 31.35 -18.01 -6.22
CA GLU A 134 31.43 -18.82 -4.99
C GLU A 134 30.53 -20.03 -5.18
N ALA A 135 31.12 -21.22 -5.24
CA ALA A 135 30.42 -22.45 -5.63
C ALA A 135 29.28 -22.84 -4.67
N GLU A 136 29.37 -22.46 -3.40
CA GLU A 136 28.35 -22.77 -2.38
C GLU A 136 27.15 -21.80 -2.41
N LEU A 137 27.34 -20.58 -2.92
CA LEU A 137 26.34 -19.52 -2.87
C LEU A 137 25.68 -19.24 -4.23
N HIS A 138 26.44 -19.41 -5.32
CA HIS A 138 26.03 -18.97 -6.64
C HIS A 138 25.61 -20.16 -7.54
N PRO A 139 24.55 -20.00 -8.37
CA PRO A 139 24.05 -21.06 -9.25
C PRO A 139 24.87 -21.15 -10.54
N GLU A 140 25.42 -22.32 -10.90
CA GLU A 140 26.43 -22.47 -11.98
C GLU A 140 25.98 -21.83 -13.32
N THR A 141 24.67 -21.80 -13.57
CA THR A 141 24.05 -21.15 -14.74
C THR A 141 24.28 -19.65 -14.84
N LYS A 142 24.69 -18.99 -13.75
CA LYS A 142 25.03 -17.57 -13.68
C LYS A 142 26.54 -17.31 -13.65
N ARG A 143 27.38 -18.34 -13.70
CA ARG A 143 28.84 -18.19 -13.76
C ARG A 143 29.26 -17.61 -15.11
N VAL A 144 30.13 -16.62 -15.07
CA VAL A 144 30.75 -15.98 -16.24
C VAL A 144 32.20 -15.64 -15.91
N GLN A 145 33.09 -15.67 -16.90
CA GLN A 145 34.48 -15.24 -16.72
C GLN A 145 34.67 -13.84 -17.33
N ILE A 146 35.21 -12.91 -16.55
CA ILE A 146 35.51 -11.53 -16.96
C ILE A 146 36.91 -11.18 -16.49
N ASP A 147 37.78 -10.71 -17.39
CA ASP A 147 39.19 -10.37 -17.12
C ASP A 147 39.94 -11.49 -16.36
N GLY A 148 39.64 -12.75 -16.68
CA GLY A 148 40.24 -13.92 -16.04
C GLY A 148 39.67 -14.30 -14.67
N VAL A 149 38.72 -13.53 -14.14
CA VAL A 149 38.05 -13.80 -12.86
C VAL A 149 36.66 -14.38 -13.10
N ASP A 150 36.36 -15.49 -12.45
CA ASP A 150 35.01 -16.05 -12.42
C ASP A 150 34.10 -15.20 -11.54
N ARG A 151 32.94 -14.82 -12.06
CA ARG A 151 31.94 -13.98 -11.41
C ARG A 151 30.53 -14.56 -11.55
N CYS A 152 29.64 -14.20 -10.64
CA CYS A 152 28.22 -14.50 -10.75
C CYS A 152 27.48 -13.29 -11.32
N LYS A 153 26.87 -13.41 -12.50
CA LYS A 153 26.09 -12.30 -13.08
C LYS A 153 24.74 -12.11 -12.39
N ASP A 154 24.21 -10.89 -12.51
CA ASP A 154 22.83 -10.54 -12.10
C ASP A 154 22.51 -10.88 -10.64
N VAL A 155 23.44 -10.56 -9.73
CA VAL A 155 23.25 -10.68 -8.28
C VAL A 155 22.66 -9.38 -7.75
N PHE A 156 21.56 -9.48 -7.00
CA PHE A 156 20.94 -8.33 -6.36
C PHE A 156 21.63 -8.03 -5.02
N TYR A 157 22.52 -7.03 -5.03
CA TYR A 157 23.18 -6.54 -3.84
C TYR A 157 22.23 -5.61 -3.08
N LYS A 158 21.94 -5.92 -1.82
CA LYS A 158 20.95 -5.22 -1.00
C LYS A 158 21.66 -4.18 -0.13
N PHE A 159 21.28 -2.91 -0.28
CA PHE A 159 21.72 -1.83 0.63
C PHE A 159 20.82 -1.71 1.85
N ALA A 160 19.53 -1.92 1.65
CA ALA A 160 18.54 -1.79 2.70
C ALA A 160 17.38 -2.77 2.45
N VAL A 161 16.92 -3.44 3.49
CA VAL A 161 16.01 -4.59 3.37
C VAL A 161 14.58 -4.22 3.77
N LYS A 162 13.59 -4.76 3.07
CA LYS A 162 12.18 -4.63 3.47
C LYS A 162 12.00 -5.09 4.93
N GLY A 163 11.33 -4.27 5.73
CA GLY A 163 11.11 -4.51 7.17
C GLY A 163 12.22 -3.94 8.07
N GLU A 164 13.34 -3.51 7.50
CA GLU A 164 14.40 -2.84 8.26
C GLU A 164 13.93 -1.48 8.80
N LYS A 165 14.35 -1.19 10.03
CA LYS A 165 14.07 0.07 10.71
C LYS A 165 15.21 1.05 10.46
N VAL A 166 14.96 2.06 9.63
CA VAL A 166 15.93 3.10 9.30
C VAL A 166 15.65 4.39 10.05
N GLU A 167 16.71 5.09 10.43
CA GLU A 167 16.64 6.41 11.05
C GLU A 167 16.67 7.52 10.00
N ASP A 168 16.20 8.71 10.37
CA ASP A 168 16.35 9.88 9.51
C ASP A 168 17.83 10.17 9.24
N GLY A 169 18.19 10.43 7.99
CA GLY A 169 19.58 10.61 7.57
C GLY A 169 20.42 9.32 7.48
N HIS A 170 19.81 8.13 7.58
CA HIS A 170 20.53 6.86 7.40
C HIS A 170 21.21 6.81 6.02
N SER A 171 22.52 6.49 6.03
CA SER A 171 23.32 6.26 4.83
C SER A 171 24.02 4.90 4.90
N SER A 172 23.94 4.13 3.83
CA SER A 172 24.68 2.88 3.63
C SER A 172 25.50 2.99 2.35
N GLY A 173 26.76 2.56 2.40
CA GLY A 173 27.69 2.65 1.28
C GLY A 173 28.47 1.35 1.12
N GLN A 174 28.81 1.05 -0.12
CA GLN A 174 29.66 -0.08 -0.48
C GLN A 174 30.53 0.33 -1.66
N ILE A 175 31.80 -0.09 -1.64
CA ILE A 175 32.73 0.16 -2.73
C ILE A 175 32.57 -0.96 -3.76
N PHE A 176 32.37 -0.58 -5.02
CA PHE A 176 32.36 -1.50 -6.15
C PHE A 176 33.54 -1.19 -7.06
N GLN A 177 34.09 -2.23 -7.67
CA GLN A 177 35.10 -2.12 -8.71
C GLN A 177 34.43 -2.29 -10.07
N ALA A 178 34.95 -1.59 -11.09
CA ALA A 178 34.55 -1.83 -12.47
C ALA A 178 34.84 -3.29 -12.85
N LEU A 179 33.99 -3.88 -13.69
CA LEU A 179 34.16 -5.27 -14.09
C LEU A 179 35.36 -5.47 -15.00
N LYS A 180 35.68 -4.44 -15.79
CA LYS A 180 36.86 -4.38 -16.64
C LYS A 180 37.76 -3.24 -16.24
N THR A 181 39.05 -3.46 -16.39
CA THR A 181 40.08 -2.47 -16.00
C THR A 181 40.15 -1.26 -16.92
N ASP A 182 39.63 -1.35 -18.14
CA ASP A 182 39.62 -0.29 -19.15
C ASP A 182 38.30 0.51 -19.23
N GLU A 183 37.29 0.13 -18.45
CA GLU A 183 35.99 0.83 -18.43
C GLU A 183 36.11 2.22 -17.80
N LYS A 184 35.67 3.24 -18.55
CA LYS A 184 35.63 4.64 -18.09
C LYS A 184 34.30 5.06 -17.47
N THR A 185 33.31 4.19 -17.53
CA THR A 185 31.93 4.46 -17.09
C THR A 185 31.39 3.24 -16.35
N LEU A 186 30.78 3.46 -15.20
CA LEU A 186 30.06 2.44 -14.45
C LEU A 186 28.55 2.66 -14.59
N GLU A 187 27.84 1.71 -15.17
CA GLU A 187 26.38 1.72 -15.19
C GLU A 187 25.85 1.11 -13.88
N CYS A 188 25.16 1.92 -13.08
CA CYS A 188 24.62 1.51 -11.79
C CYS A 188 23.10 1.67 -11.78
N THR A 189 22.38 0.58 -12.00
CA THR A 189 20.92 0.55 -11.93
C THR A 189 20.46 0.24 -10.52
N VAL A 190 19.64 1.13 -9.95
CA VAL A 190 19.02 0.94 -8.64
C VAL A 190 17.67 0.23 -8.81
N PHE A 191 17.50 -0.89 -8.10
CA PHE A 191 16.27 -1.68 -8.08
C PHE A 191 15.56 -1.54 -6.74
N SER A 192 14.23 -1.71 -6.77
CA SER A 192 13.37 -1.70 -5.59
C SER A 192 12.37 -2.86 -5.67
N LEU A 193 12.59 -3.91 -4.86
CA LEU A 193 11.79 -5.14 -4.82
C LEU A 193 10.81 -5.15 -3.64
#